data_AF-A0A838KQI8-F1
#
_entry.id   AF-A0A838KQI8-F1
#
_cell.length_a   1.000
_cell.length_b   1.000
_cell.length_c   1.000
_cell.angle_alpha   90.00
_cell.angle_beta   90.00
_cell.angle_gamma   90.00
#
_symmetry.space_group_name_H-M   'P 1'
#
loop_
_entity.id
_entity.type
_entity.pdbx_description
1 polymer ?
#
loop_
_entity_poly.entity_id
_entity_poly.type
_entity_poly.pdbx_seq_one_letter_code
_entity_poly.pdbx_strand_id
1 'polypeptide(L)'
;VKHLTGVERFWFSIDFAGLDVPWPWSDDDPHGNFRLASTDAVEGLVAEYQAECERSRRAAAGHKLDTVARSEGMDFTLRYALVHLIEETARHCGHLDLLRESIDGATGE
;
A
#
# COMPACT_ATOMS: atom_id res chain seq x y z
N VAL A 1 0.62 -0.08 -8.77
CA VAL A 1 1.22 1.02 -7.96
C VAL A 1 0.18 1.75 -7.12
N LYS A 2 -0.82 2.45 -7.68
CA LYS A 2 -1.90 3.13 -6.92
C LYS A 2 -2.52 2.32 -5.78
N HIS A 3 -2.80 1.05 -6.06
CA HIS A 3 -3.31 0.12 -5.06
C HIS A 3 -2.37 0.02 -3.84
N LEU A 4 -1.08 -0.29 -4.07
CA LEU A 4 -0.07 -0.41 -3.01
C LEU A 4 0.11 0.90 -2.23
N THR A 5 0.00 2.06 -2.88
CA THR A 5 -0.01 3.37 -2.19
C THR A 5 -1.12 3.46 -1.15
N GLY A 6 -2.34 3.03 -1.49
CA GLY A 6 -3.44 3.03 -0.53
C GLY A 6 -3.33 1.95 0.55
N VAL A 7 -2.82 0.77 0.20
CA VAL A 7 -2.55 -0.30 1.18
C VAL A 7 -1.53 0.17 2.24
N GLU A 8 -0.44 0.80 1.84
CA GLU A 8 0.55 1.39 2.77
C GLU A 8 -0.12 2.36 3.76
N ARG A 9 -0.91 3.30 3.23
CA ARG A 9 -1.63 4.28 4.06
C ARG A 9 -2.60 3.62 5.03
N PHE A 10 -3.36 2.63 4.57
CA PHE A 10 -4.33 1.91 5.38
C PHE A 10 -3.68 1.24 6.58
N TRP A 11 -2.73 0.35 6.31
CA TRP A 11 -2.17 -0.52 7.34
C TRP A 11 -1.31 0.23 8.34
N PHE A 12 -0.52 1.22 7.88
CA PHE A 12 0.42 1.91 8.77
C PHE A 12 -0.11 3.21 9.34
N SER A 13 -0.70 4.07 8.52
CA SER A 13 -1.13 5.39 8.98
C SER A 13 -2.48 5.33 9.67
N ILE A 14 -3.47 4.73 9.02
CA ILE A 14 -4.85 4.70 9.54
C ILE A 14 -4.95 3.67 10.65
N ASP A 15 -4.65 2.40 10.39
CA ASP A 15 -4.93 1.33 11.34
C ASP A 15 -3.86 1.21 12.43
N PHE A 16 -2.60 1.04 12.05
CA PHE A 16 -1.53 0.84 13.04
C PHE A 16 -1.30 2.10 13.89
N ALA A 17 -1.14 3.27 13.27
CA ALA A 17 -0.85 4.51 13.99
C ALA A 17 -2.10 5.27 14.46
N GLY A 18 -3.29 4.94 13.97
CA GLY A 18 -4.54 5.63 14.36
C GLY A 18 -4.61 7.07 13.86
N LEU A 19 -3.94 7.40 12.75
CA LEU A 19 -3.93 8.76 12.20
C LEU A 19 -5.17 9.02 11.36
N ASP A 20 -5.76 10.19 11.57
CA ASP A 20 -6.82 10.72 10.71
C ASP A 20 -6.21 11.27 9.41
N VAL A 21 -6.10 10.41 8.40
CA VAL A 21 -5.61 10.76 7.07
C VAL A 21 -6.63 10.37 6.01
N PRO A 22 -6.79 11.16 4.94
CA PRO A 22 -7.79 10.88 3.92
C PRO A 22 -7.59 9.49 3.30
N TRP A 23 -8.69 8.75 3.22
CA TRP A 23 -8.74 7.53 2.42
C TRP A 23 -8.46 7.89 0.96
N PRO A 24 -7.55 7.17 0.26
CA PRO A 24 -7.21 7.54 -1.10
C PRO A 24 -8.36 7.28 -2.09
N TRP A 25 -9.42 6.59 -1.69
CA TRP A 25 -10.57 6.22 -2.52
C TRP A 25 -11.87 6.59 -1.80
N SER A 26 -13.00 6.63 -2.50
CA SER A 26 -14.31 6.93 -1.90
C SER A 26 -15.12 5.66 -1.72
N ASP A 27 -16.06 5.66 -0.77
CA ASP A 27 -17.01 4.56 -0.59
C ASP A 27 -17.87 4.32 -1.85
N ASP A 28 -18.13 5.37 -2.63
CA ASP A 28 -18.85 5.30 -3.91
C ASP A 28 -18.02 4.67 -5.04
N ASP A 29 -16.71 4.51 -4.86
CA ASP A 29 -15.79 3.90 -5.83
C ASP A 29 -14.69 3.09 -5.13
N PRO A 30 -15.04 1.93 -4.54
CA PRO A 30 -14.11 1.12 -3.75
C PRO A 30 -12.96 0.53 -4.58
N HIS A 31 -13.03 0.63 -5.91
CA HIS A 31 -12.01 0.19 -6.85
C HIS A 31 -11.39 1.36 -7.64
N GLY A 32 -11.54 2.59 -7.17
CA GLY A 32 -11.03 3.79 -7.84
C GLY A 32 -9.52 3.76 -8.05
N ASN A 33 -8.79 2.98 -7.26
CA ASN A 33 -7.36 2.72 -7.41
C ASN A 33 -6.98 2.01 -8.71
N PHE A 34 -7.92 1.35 -9.39
CA PHE A 34 -7.72 0.71 -10.69
C PHE A 34 -8.11 1.61 -11.87
N ARG A 35 -8.68 2.79 -11.62
CA ARG A 35 -8.99 3.76 -12.67
C ARG A 35 -7.73 4.59 -13.01
N LEU A 36 -7.47 4.67 -14.31
CA LEU A 36 -6.44 5.56 -14.86
C LEU A 36 -7.09 6.87 -15.31
N ALA A 37 -6.62 7.98 -14.74
CA ALA A 37 -6.91 9.32 -15.21
C ALA A 37 -5.91 9.71 -16.30
N SER A 38 -6.31 10.61 -17.20
CA SER A 38 -5.41 11.15 -18.24
C SER A 38 -4.20 11.89 -17.68
N THR A 39 -4.25 12.28 -16.41
CA THR A 39 -3.17 12.97 -15.69
C THR A 39 -2.22 12.02 -14.96
N ASP A 40 -2.48 10.71 -14.96
CA ASP A 40 -1.60 9.75 -14.30
C ASP A 40 -0.30 9.60 -15.08
N ALA A 41 0.83 9.82 -14.40
CA ALA A 41 2.17 9.54 -14.90
C ALA A 41 2.85 8.50 -14.01
N VAL A 42 3.56 7.54 -14.59
CA VAL A 42 4.20 6.44 -13.86
C VAL A 42 5.16 6.98 -12.79
N GLU A 43 5.94 8.00 -13.13
CA GLU A 43 6.88 8.66 -12.23
C GLU A 43 6.17 9.26 -11.02
N GLY A 44 5.03 9.91 -11.24
CA GLY A 44 4.19 10.48 -10.17
C GLY A 44 3.62 9.40 -9.26
N LEU A 45 3.07 8.34 -9.84
CA LEU A 45 2.50 7.23 -9.07
C LEU A 45 3.55 6.49 -8.23
N VAL A 46 4.77 6.32 -8.76
CA VAL A 46 5.88 5.73 -8.03
C VAL A 46 6.37 6.65 -6.91
N ALA A 47 6.47 7.96 -7.17
CA ALA A 47 6.85 8.94 -6.16
C ALA A 47 5.84 8.99 -5.00
N GLU A 48 4.54 8.94 -5.30
CA GLU A 48 3.48 8.85 -4.29
C GLU A 48 3.58 7.57 -3.46
N TYR A 49 3.81 6.43 -4.10
CA TYR A 49 4.01 5.16 -3.40
C TYR A 49 5.22 5.22 -2.46
N GLN A 50 6.36 5.74 -2.93
CA GLN A 50 7.56 5.89 -2.11
C GLN A 50 7.35 6.83 -0.91
N ALA A 51 6.60 7.92 -1.11
CA ALA A 51 6.25 8.86 -0.04
C ALA A 51 5.37 8.21 1.04
N GLU A 52 4.44 7.32 0.65
CA GLU A 52 3.67 6.52 1.61
C GLU A 52 4.55 5.49 2.31
N CYS A 53 5.46 4.79 1.62
CA CYS A 53 6.42 3.90 2.29
C CYS A 53 7.28 4.65 3.34
N GLU A 54 7.67 5.90 3.07
CA GLU A 54 8.36 6.73 4.07
C GLU A 54 7.46 7.07 5.25
N ARG A 55 6.18 7.36 5.01
CA ARG A 55 5.20 7.60 6.07
C ARG A 55 5.02 6.34 6.92
N SER A 56 4.92 5.17 6.30
CA SER A 56 4.86 3.87 6.98
C SER A 56 6.09 3.63 7.86
N ARG A 57 7.29 3.91 7.35
CA ARG A 57 8.53 3.84 8.15
C ARG A 57 8.50 4.76 9.37
N ARG A 58 8.02 6.00 9.22
CA ARG A 58 7.87 6.94 10.34
C ARG A 58 6.81 6.47 11.35
N ALA A 59 5.69 5.94 10.87
CA ALA A 59 4.62 5.41 11.73
C ALA A 59 5.08 4.19 12.54
N ALA A 60 5.91 3.32 11.96
CA ALA A 60 6.46 2.15 12.63
C ALA A 60 7.64 2.46 13.57
N ALA A 61 8.31 3.62 13.39
CA ALA A 61 9.53 3.95 14.12
C ALA A 61 9.30 4.02 15.63
N GLY A 62 10.20 3.39 16.41
CA GLY A 62 10.14 3.40 17.88
C GLY A 62 9.13 2.42 18.48
N HIS A 63 8.34 1.72 17.67
CA HIS A 63 7.46 0.65 18.15
C HIS A 63 8.15 -0.72 18.13
N LYS A 64 7.76 -1.58 19.08
CA LYS A 64 8.15 -2.98 19.07
C LYS A 64 7.29 -3.77 18.09
N LEU A 65 7.80 -4.88 17.60
CA LEU A 65 7.07 -5.75 16.65
C LEU A 65 5.76 -6.33 17.22
N ASP A 66 5.63 -6.44 18.54
CA ASP A 66 4.43 -6.89 19.26
C ASP A 66 3.46 -5.74 19.62
N THR A 67 3.78 -4.50 19.24
CA THR A 67 2.86 -3.36 19.42
C THR A 67 1.60 -3.60 18.62
N VAL A 68 0.44 -3.55 19.28
CA VAL A 68 -0.89 -3.66 18.64
C VAL A 68 -1.27 -2.33 18.00
N ALA A 69 -2.01 -2.43 16.89
CA ALA A 69 -2.62 -1.30 16.18
C ALA A 69 -3.41 -0.37 17.12
N ARG A 70 -3.42 0.93 16.80
CA ARG A 70 -4.05 1.97 17.64
C ARG A 70 -5.47 2.31 17.22
N SER A 71 -5.85 2.03 15.98
CA SER A 71 -7.21 2.28 15.49
C SER A 71 -8.23 1.39 16.18
N GLU A 72 -9.44 1.91 16.36
CA GLU A 72 -10.54 1.20 17.01
C GLU A 72 -10.93 -0.05 16.21
N GLY A 73 -11.09 -1.18 16.91
CA GLY A 73 -11.49 -2.46 16.29
C GLY A 73 -10.36 -3.25 15.63
N MET A 74 -9.12 -2.74 15.63
CA MET A 74 -7.97 -3.44 15.04
C MET A 74 -7.16 -4.19 16.12
N ASP A 75 -6.87 -5.48 15.88
CA ASP A 75 -6.15 -6.36 16.83
C ASP A 75 -4.91 -7.03 16.20
N PHE A 76 -4.28 -6.37 15.21
CA PHE A 76 -3.06 -6.87 14.60
C PHE A 76 -1.82 -6.20 15.21
N THR A 77 -0.68 -6.89 15.16
CA THR A 77 0.61 -6.36 15.63
C THR A 77 1.38 -5.69 14.49
N LEU A 78 2.34 -4.81 14.82
CA LEU A 78 3.27 -4.25 13.84
C LEU A 78 3.95 -5.33 12.99
N ARG A 79 4.31 -6.47 13.60
CA ARG A 79 4.85 -7.63 12.90
C ARG A 79 3.90 -8.14 11.81
N TYR A 80 2.61 -8.25 12.13
CA TYR A 80 1.60 -8.70 11.20
C TYR A 80 1.51 -7.74 10.01
N ALA A 81 1.39 -6.43 10.26
CA ALA A 81 1.32 -5.42 9.20
C ALA A 81 2.53 -5.46 8.26
N LEU A 82 3.74 -5.57 8.81
CA LEU A 82 4.97 -5.67 8.02
C LEU A 82 4.99 -6.92 7.12
N VAL A 83 4.65 -8.08 7.67
CA VAL A 83 4.62 -9.34 6.90
C VAL A 83 3.53 -9.28 5.83
N HIS A 84 2.36 -8.74 6.18
CA HIS A 84 1.26 -8.56 5.24
C HIS A 84 1.65 -7.65 4.07
N LEU A 85 2.37 -6.54 4.31
CA LEU A 85 2.81 -5.67 3.22
C LEU A 85 3.85 -6.32 2.30
N ILE A 86 4.71 -7.20 2.83
CA ILE A 86 5.63 -7.99 2.02
C ILE A 86 4.86 -8.94 1.11
N GLU A 87 3.90 -9.69 1.66
CA GLU A 87 3.02 -10.59 0.91
C GLU A 87 2.26 -9.84 -0.18
N GLU A 88 1.63 -8.72 0.18
CA GLU A 88 0.80 -7.94 -0.70
C GLU A 88 1.61 -7.35 -1.86
N THR A 89 2.81 -6.84 -1.57
CA THR A 89 3.73 -6.34 -2.60
C THR A 89 4.16 -7.46 -3.55
N ALA A 90 4.58 -8.60 -3.02
CA ALA A 90 4.99 -9.75 -3.83
C ALA A 90 3.86 -10.27 -4.73
N ARG A 91 2.64 -10.36 -4.18
CA ARG A 91 1.43 -10.77 -4.91
C ARG A 91 1.16 -9.88 -6.12
N HIS A 92 1.26 -8.56 -5.94
CA HIS A 92 1.02 -7.61 -7.04
C HIS A 92 2.19 -7.52 -8.02
N CYS A 93 3.42 -7.72 -7.59
CA CYS A 93 4.56 -7.88 -8.51
C CYS A 93 4.33 -9.05 -9.46
N GLY A 94 3.96 -10.23 -8.94
CA GLY A 94 3.67 -11.39 -9.78
C GLY A 94 2.53 -11.16 -10.78
N HIS A 95 1.48 -10.43 -10.40
CA HIS A 95 0.42 -10.04 -11.34
C HIS A 95 0.93 -9.10 -12.45
N LEU A 96 1.81 -8.16 -12.12
CA LEU A 96 2.39 -7.23 -13.08
C LEU A 96 3.32 -7.94 -14.07
N ASP A 97 4.06 -8.95 -13.61
CA ASP A 97 4.94 -9.74 -14.47
C ASP A 97 4.13 -10.51 -15.53
N LEU A 98 3.03 -11.16 -15.15
CA LEU A 98 2.13 -11.84 -16.09
C LEU A 98 1.54 -10.87 -17.13
N LEU A 99 1.20 -9.65 -16.72
CA LEU A 99 0.69 -8.62 -17.63
C LEU A 99 1.77 -8.13 -18.60
N ARG A 100 2.99 -7.90 -18.11
CA ARG A 100 4.12 -7.49 -18.95
C ARG A 100 4.50 -8.57 -19.97
N GLU A 101 4.59 -9.82 -19.52
CA GLU A 101 4.85 -10.96 -20.40
C GLU A 101 3.79 -11.02 -21.52
N SER A 102 2.52 -10.78 -21.19
CA SER A 102 1.43 -10.78 -22.17
C SER A 102 1.46 -9.59 -23.14
N ILE A 103 1.97 -8.43 -22.72
CA ILE A 103 1.97 -7.19 -23.51
C ILE A 103 3.19 -7.08 -24.42
N ASP A 104 4.38 -7.40 -23.90
CA ASP A 104 5.64 -7.17 -24.59
C ASP A 104 6.64 -8.32 -24.49
N GLY A 105 6.25 -9.46 -23.90
CA GLY A 105 7.06 -10.67 -23.85
C GLY A 105 8.23 -10.61 -22.86
N ALA A 106 8.39 -9.53 -22.10
CA ALA A 106 9.37 -9.47 -21.03
C ALA A 106 8.86 -10.29 -19.83
N THR A 107 9.68 -11.22 -19.34
CA THR A 107 9.40 -11.98 -18.11
C THR A 107 9.97 -11.27 -16.89
N GLY A 108 9.28 -11.40 -15.74
CA GLY A 108 9.82 -11.00 -14.43
C GLY A 108 10.85 -11.99 -13.88
N GLU A 109 11.47 -11.66 -12.74
CA GLU A 109 12.35 -12.54 -11.93
C GLU A 109 11.72 -12.91 -10.58
#